data_AF-A0AAN6TLE2-F1
#
_entry.id   AF-A0AAN6TLE2-F1
#
_cell.length_a   1.000
_cell.length_b   1.000
_cell.length_c   1.000
_cell.angle_alpha   90.00
_cell.angle_beta   90.00
_cell.angle_gamma   90.00
#
_symmetry.space_group_name_H-M   'P 1'
#
loop_
_entity.id
_entity.type
_entity.pdbx_description
1 polymer ?
#
loop_
_entity_poly.entity_id
_entity_poly.type
_entity_poly.pdbx_seq_one_letter_code
_entity_poly.pdbx_strand_id
1 'polypeptide(L)'
;MGILSHLTVLLAVALPSLAAPTPDAAEASGPSVQPRITSITYSGNGCLRDPRHSGGLNDATFTYDNFCMALPGGNQTLNCEVHLQATGVGSGWQFALSRNQVKGFVSLGPGTQLTHFTTVYFSQNAGNTGTLRGSIENNGGSTIHQDVTLVSTAGNNKVWSQCTGSDGYTGILNVNFRGALSGDSKAYFEANTENWDIEWRRC
;
A
#
# COMPACT_ATOMS: atom_id res chain seq x y z
N MET A 1 -81.00 9.93 -44.88
CA MET A 1 -80.10 8.87 -45.40
C MET A 1 -78.72 9.48 -45.54
N GLY A 2 -77.77 9.05 -44.72
CA GLY A 2 -76.40 9.56 -44.71
C GLY A 2 -75.55 8.76 -43.74
N ILE A 3 -74.93 7.70 -44.24
CA ILE A 3 -74.02 6.77 -43.57
C ILE A 3 -72.60 7.30 -43.82
N LEU A 4 -71.71 7.27 -42.82
CA LEU A 4 -70.34 6.72 -42.89
C LEU A 4 -69.53 7.16 -41.67
N SER A 5 -69.40 6.21 -40.75
CA SER A 5 -68.49 6.22 -39.61
C SER A 5 -67.13 5.72 -40.10
N HIS A 6 -66.07 6.51 -39.94
CA HIS A 6 -64.70 6.09 -40.24
C HIS A 6 -63.91 6.00 -38.94
N LEU A 7 -63.70 4.78 -38.48
CA LEU A 7 -62.78 4.43 -37.40
C LEU A 7 -61.38 4.26 -37.99
N THR A 8 -60.44 5.14 -37.64
CA THR A 8 -59.03 5.01 -38.05
C THR A 8 -58.23 4.37 -36.92
N VAL A 9 -57.79 3.14 -37.13
CA VAL A 9 -56.89 2.42 -36.22
C VAL A 9 -55.45 2.80 -36.56
N LEU A 10 -54.74 3.47 -35.65
CA LEU A 10 -53.30 3.71 -35.75
C LEU A 10 -52.54 2.55 -35.11
N LEU A 11 -51.79 1.82 -35.94
CA LEU A 11 -50.90 0.74 -35.55
C LEU A 11 -49.50 1.32 -35.27
N ALA A 12 -49.08 1.37 -34.00
CA ALA A 12 -47.74 1.81 -33.62
C ALA A 12 -46.73 0.67 -33.77
N VAL A 13 -45.77 0.83 -34.70
CA VAL A 13 -44.66 -0.11 -34.92
C VAL A 13 -43.51 0.29 -33.98
N ALA A 14 -43.22 -0.55 -32.99
CA ALA A 14 -42.06 -0.38 -32.11
C ALA A 14 -40.80 -0.95 -32.77
N LEU A 15 -39.81 -0.10 -33.03
CA LEU A 15 -38.48 -0.50 -33.51
C LEU A 15 -37.59 -0.89 -32.31
N PRO A 16 -36.89 -2.04 -32.34
CA PRO A 16 -35.90 -2.37 -31.32
C PRO A 16 -34.64 -1.51 -31.51
N SER A 17 -34.29 -0.74 -30.49
CA SER A 17 -33.03 0.00 -30.42
C SER A 17 -31.90 -1.01 -30.19
N LEU A 18 -31.01 -1.16 -31.18
CA LEU A 18 -29.73 -1.85 -30.98
C LEU A 18 -28.83 -0.95 -30.12
N ALA A 19 -28.66 -1.32 -28.86
CA ALA A 19 -27.63 -0.75 -28.01
C ALA A 19 -26.25 -1.17 -28.56
N ALA A 20 -25.46 -0.19 -29.00
CA ALA A 20 -24.07 -0.44 -29.36
C ALA A 20 -23.26 -0.78 -28.08
N PRO A 21 -22.38 -1.80 -28.11
CA PRO A 21 -21.47 -2.04 -26.99
C PRO A 21 -20.52 -0.85 -26.87
N THR A 22 -20.63 -0.12 -25.77
CA THR A 22 -19.62 0.86 -25.37
C THR A 22 -18.32 0.10 -25.15
N PRO A 23 -17.21 0.47 -25.83
CA PRO A 23 -15.92 -0.09 -25.50
C PRO A 23 -15.62 0.24 -24.05
N ASP A 24 -15.51 -0.80 -23.24
CA ASP A 24 -14.97 -0.71 -21.88
C ASP A 24 -13.58 -0.10 -22.03
N ALA A 25 -13.45 1.19 -21.70
CA ALA A 25 -12.16 1.84 -21.68
C ALA A 25 -11.39 1.17 -20.56
N ALA A 26 -10.47 0.26 -20.92
CA ALA A 26 -9.50 -0.27 -19.99
C ALA A 26 -8.82 0.92 -19.30
N GLU A 27 -9.16 1.15 -18.03
CA GLU A 27 -8.50 2.17 -17.23
C GLU A 27 -7.00 1.86 -17.25
N ALA A 28 -6.21 2.76 -17.81
CA ALA A 28 -4.77 2.66 -17.73
C ALA A 28 -4.40 2.62 -16.24
N SER A 29 -3.84 1.51 -15.80
CA SER A 29 -3.49 1.17 -14.40
C SER A 29 -2.36 2.04 -13.81
N GLY A 30 -1.99 3.13 -14.49
CA GLY A 30 -1.02 4.12 -14.07
C GLY A 30 -0.65 5.12 -15.18
N PRO A 31 0.20 6.10 -14.88
CA PRO A 31 0.73 7.03 -15.88
C PRO A 31 1.56 6.30 -16.94
N SER A 32 1.51 6.80 -18.19
CA SER A 32 2.27 6.21 -19.32
C SER A 32 3.78 6.34 -19.18
N VAL A 33 4.24 7.34 -18.42
CA VAL A 33 5.63 7.53 -18.03
C VAL A 33 5.78 7.12 -16.57
N GLN A 34 6.68 6.17 -16.31
CA GLN A 34 6.95 5.77 -14.94
C GLN A 34 7.76 6.84 -14.20
N PRO A 35 7.39 7.16 -12.95
CA PRO A 35 8.15 8.10 -12.13
C PRO A 35 9.57 7.59 -11.88
N ARG A 36 10.52 8.51 -11.90
CA ARG A 36 11.89 8.29 -11.45
C ARG A 36 11.98 8.63 -9.96
N ILE A 37 12.50 7.70 -9.16
CA ILE A 37 12.90 7.99 -7.79
C ILE A 37 14.12 8.91 -7.81
N THR A 38 14.04 10.02 -7.09
CA THR A 38 15.05 11.08 -7.07
C THR A 38 15.84 11.12 -5.76
N SER A 39 15.22 10.72 -4.66
CA SER A 39 15.84 10.66 -3.35
C SER A 39 15.17 9.59 -2.50
N ILE A 40 15.98 8.92 -1.69
CA ILE A 40 15.55 8.04 -0.60
C ILE A 40 16.43 8.39 0.60
N THR A 41 15.80 8.68 1.72
CA THR A 41 16.48 8.82 3.02
C THR A 41 15.78 7.98 4.05
N TYR A 42 16.48 7.64 5.13
CA TYR A 42 15.98 6.74 6.16
C TYR A 42 16.04 7.40 7.54
N SER A 43 15.13 7.01 8.43
CA SER A 43 15.15 7.41 9.84
C SER A 43 14.53 6.34 10.74
N GLY A 44 14.81 6.41 12.04
CA GLY A 44 14.32 5.43 13.01
C GLY A 44 15.43 4.48 13.51
N ASN A 45 15.17 3.86 14.65
CA ASN A 45 16.16 3.04 15.36
C ASN A 45 16.36 1.64 14.75
N GLY A 46 15.49 1.22 13.83
CA GLY A 46 15.58 -0.03 13.08
C GLY A 46 16.38 0.08 11.77
N CYS A 47 16.64 1.29 11.26
CA CYS A 47 17.53 1.51 10.11
C CYS A 47 19.00 1.65 10.58
N LEU A 48 19.53 0.71 11.36
CA LEU A 48 20.91 0.80 11.90
C LEU A 48 21.97 0.97 10.80
N ARG A 49 21.68 0.36 9.65
CA ARG A 49 22.31 0.65 8.37
C ARG A 49 21.18 0.89 7.39
N ASP A 50 21.34 1.95 6.60
CA ASP A 50 20.37 2.34 5.59
C ASP A 50 20.01 1.12 4.70
N PRO A 51 18.73 0.76 4.59
CA PRO A 51 18.30 -0.32 3.73
C PRO A 51 18.79 -0.16 2.29
N ARG A 52 19.14 -1.27 1.65
CA ARG A 52 19.48 -1.28 0.23
C ARG A 52 18.19 -1.23 -0.59
N HIS A 53 18.07 -0.22 -1.46
CA HIS A 53 16.93 -0.06 -2.35
C HIS A 53 17.16 -0.75 -3.71
N SER A 54 16.10 -1.36 -4.24
CA SER A 54 16.01 -1.85 -5.62
C SER A 54 14.59 -1.66 -6.17
N GLY A 55 14.44 -1.61 -7.49
CA GLY A 55 13.16 -1.39 -8.16
C GLY A 55 12.90 0.09 -8.49
N GLY A 56 11.69 0.36 -9.00
CA GLY A 56 11.13 1.70 -9.19
C GLY A 56 10.03 2.00 -8.18
N LEU A 57 9.27 3.08 -8.38
CA LEU A 57 8.21 3.44 -7.43
C LEU A 57 7.10 2.38 -7.35
N ASN A 58 6.82 1.67 -8.45
CA ASN A 58 5.73 0.69 -8.52
C ASN A 58 6.06 -0.66 -7.87
N ASP A 59 7.34 -0.93 -7.60
CA ASP A 59 7.86 -2.20 -7.10
C ASP A 59 9.04 -1.98 -6.12
N ALA A 60 9.00 -0.86 -5.38
CA ALA A 60 10.07 -0.46 -4.49
C ALA A 60 10.33 -1.56 -3.44
N THR A 61 11.59 -1.96 -3.32
CA THR A 61 12.02 -2.99 -2.39
C THR A 61 13.20 -2.51 -1.56
N PHE A 62 13.07 -2.60 -0.25
CA PHE A 62 14.06 -2.22 0.74
C PHE A 62 14.57 -3.47 1.44
N THR A 63 15.86 -3.74 1.33
CA THR A 63 16.52 -4.85 2.01
C THR A 63 17.18 -4.33 3.27
N TYR A 64 16.69 -4.77 4.42
CA TYR A 64 17.21 -4.43 5.72
C TYR A 64 18.59 -5.05 5.95
N ASP A 65 19.41 -4.38 6.74
CA ASP A 65 20.65 -4.92 7.30
C ASP A 65 20.54 -4.78 8.83
N ASN A 66 20.19 -5.90 9.50
CA ASN A 66 20.05 -6.01 10.95
C ASN A 66 18.85 -5.27 11.57
N PHE A 67 17.66 -5.35 10.96
CA PHE A 67 16.40 -4.98 11.62
C PHE A 67 15.95 -6.14 12.53
N CYS A 68 16.43 -6.16 13.77
CA CYS A 68 16.21 -7.30 14.68
C CYS A 68 15.69 -6.87 16.05
N MET A 69 14.58 -7.46 16.47
CA MET A 69 13.98 -7.27 17.79
C MET A 69 14.12 -8.53 18.63
N ALA A 70 14.25 -8.38 19.95
CA ALA A 70 14.30 -9.51 20.86
C ALA A 70 13.68 -9.20 22.23
N LEU A 71 13.12 -10.24 22.84
CA LEU A 71 12.52 -10.28 24.16
C LEU A 71 13.00 -11.55 24.89
N PRO A 72 13.40 -11.48 26.18
CA PRO A 72 13.82 -10.28 26.90
C PRO A 72 15.23 -9.84 26.50
N GLY A 73 15.65 -8.64 26.92
CA GLY A 73 17.04 -8.21 26.86
C GLY A 73 17.51 -7.56 25.54
N GLY A 74 16.63 -7.43 24.53
CA GLY A 74 16.91 -6.66 23.31
C GLY A 74 15.93 -5.49 23.11
N ASN A 75 16.03 -4.83 21.94
CA ASN A 75 15.03 -3.86 21.51
C ASN A 75 13.72 -4.60 21.24
N GLN A 76 12.71 -4.33 22.06
CA GLN A 76 11.38 -4.93 21.91
C GLN A 76 10.52 -4.17 20.89
N THR A 77 10.92 -2.96 20.52
CA THR A 77 10.26 -2.14 19.50
C THR A 77 11.31 -1.47 18.65
N LEU A 78 11.20 -1.65 17.34
CA LEU A 78 12.04 -0.99 16.33
C LEU A 78 11.16 -0.43 15.23
N ASN A 79 11.60 0.68 14.66
CA ASN A 79 10.99 1.26 13.48
C ASN A 79 12.03 1.68 12.45
N CYS A 80 11.71 1.52 11.18
CA CYS A 80 12.48 2.08 10.08
C CYS A 80 11.51 2.82 9.15
N GLU A 81 11.78 4.11 8.97
CA GLU A 81 11.00 4.99 8.14
C GLU A 81 11.78 5.35 6.89
N VAL A 82 11.15 5.12 5.75
CA VAL A 82 11.66 5.47 4.43
C VAL A 82 10.98 6.75 3.97
N HIS A 83 11.78 7.74 3.61
CA HIS A 83 11.33 8.97 2.97
C HIS A 83 11.71 8.91 1.49
N LEU A 84 10.73 8.75 0.61
CA LEU A 84 10.92 8.56 -0.83
C LEU A 84 10.35 9.75 -1.60
N GLN A 85 11.15 10.31 -2.49
CA GLN A 85 10.71 11.33 -3.44
C GLN A 85 10.84 10.84 -4.87
N ALA A 86 9.79 11.06 -5.67
CA ALA A 86 9.78 10.74 -7.09
C ALA A 86 9.30 11.93 -7.95
N THR A 87 9.63 11.88 -9.25
CA THR A 87 9.22 12.89 -10.24
C THR A 87 9.08 12.27 -11.64
N GLY A 88 8.60 13.06 -12.60
CA GLY A 88 8.54 12.70 -14.02
C GLY A 88 7.21 12.13 -14.48
N VAL A 89 6.16 12.23 -13.64
CA VAL A 89 4.79 11.85 -14.01
C VAL A 89 4.08 13.07 -14.59
N GLY A 90 3.34 12.90 -15.68
CA GLY A 90 2.55 13.98 -16.27
C GLY A 90 1.47 14.52 -15.33
N SER A 91 0.86 15.65 -15.68
CA SER A 91 -0.18 16.26 -14.84
C SER A 91 -1.42 15.38 -14.68
N GLY A 92 -2.08 15.51 -13.52
CA GLY A 92 -3.36 14.87 -13.24
C GLY A 92 -3.25 13.42 -12.75
N TRP A 93 -2.20 13.10 -12.00
CA TRP A 93 -2.00 11.80 -11.38
C TRP A 93 -1.70 11.93 -9.90
N GLN A 94 -2.13 10.93 -9.14
CA GLN A 94 -1.75 10.75 -7.75
C GLN A 94 -1.58 9.26 -7.48
N PHE A 95 -0.82 8.95 -6.44
CA PHE A 95 -0.54 7.58 -6.05
C PHE A 95 -0.67 7.37 -4.56
N ALA A 96 -0.89 6.13 -4.14
CA ALA A 96 -0.94 5.73 -2.75
C ALA A 96 -0.26 4.37 -2.55
N LEU A 97 0.33 4.16 -1.37
CA LEU A 97 0.74 2.81 -0.95
C LEU A 97 -0.52 1.95 -0.82
N SER A 98 -0.62 0.89 -1.62
CA SER A 98 -1.78 -0.01 -1.63
C SER A 98 -1.52 -1.27 -0.81
N ARG A 99 -0.27 -1.76 -0.83
CA ARG A 99 0.18 -2.92 -0.06
C ARG A 99 1.62 -2.72 0.41
N ASN A 100 1.87 -3.14 1.64
CA ASN A 100 3.21 -3.35 2.18
C ASN A 100 3.40 -4.84 2.50
N GLN A 101 4.53 -5.40 2.09
CA GLN A 101 4.90 -6.77 2.35
C GLN A 101 6.28 -6.85 2.98
N VAL A 102 6.35 -7.27 4.24
CA VAL A 102 7.60 -7.51 4.95
C VAL A 102 7.87 -9.01 5.09
N LYS A 103 9.00 -9.47 4.55
CA LYS A 103 9.49 -10.84 4.74
C LYS A 103 10.53 -10.86 5.85
N GLY A 104 10.54 -11.92 6.63
CA GLY A 104 11.45 -12.05 7.76
C GLY A 104 11.40 -13.42 8.39
N PHE A 105 12.02 -13.53 9.55
CA PHE A 105 11.99 -14.72 10.40
C PHE A 105 11.42 -14.35 11.77
N VAL A 106 10.59 -15.23 12.34
CA VAL A 106 10.06 -15.07 13.69
C VAL A 106 10.36 -16.30 14.54
N SER A 107 10.71 -16.04 15.79
CA SER A 107 10.79 -17.03 16.86
C SER A 107 9.93 -16.55 18.03
N LEU A 108 8.76 -17.13 18.27
CA LEU A 108 7.84 -16.70 19.32
C LEU A 108 7.66 -17.81 20.36
N GLY A 109 8.08 -17.59 21.59
CA GLY A 109 7.77 -18.47 22.72
C GLY A 109 6.28 -18.43 23.09
N PRO A 110 5.78 -19.42 23.87
CA PRO A 110 4.39 -19.42 24.32
C PRO A 110 3.98 -18.10 24.97
N GLY A 111 2.81 -17.58 24.60
CA GLY A 111 2.26 -16.33 25.13
C GLY A 111 2.93 -15.05 24.63
N THR A 112 3.78 -15.13 23.60
CA THR A 112 4.38 -13.94 22.98
C THR A 112 3.72 -13.59 21.65
N GLN A 113 3.83 -12.31 21.28
CA GLN A 113 3.26 -11.76 20.07
C GLN A 113 4.25 -10.83 19.39
N LEU A 114 4.25 -10.86 18.06
CA LEU A 114 4.75 -9.78 17.21
C LEU A 114 3.55 -8.95 16.72
N THR A 115 3.52 -7.65 17.04
CA THR A 115 2.64 -6.69 16.37
C THR A 115 3.46 -5.85 15.40
N HIS A 116 2.96 -5.63 14.20
CA HIS A 116 3.60 -4.73 13.24
C HIS A 116 2.64 -3.64 12.77
N PHE A 117 3.23 -2.50 12.42
CA PHE A 117 2.54 -1.31 11.93
C PHE A 117 3.23 -0.80 10.67
N THR A 118 2.44 -0.32 9.72
CA THR A 118 2.93 0.47 8.59
C THR A 118 2.18 1.78 8.58
N THR A 119 2.86 2.86 8.92
CA THR A 119 2.28 4.20 8.92
C THR A 119 2.73 4.93 7.66
N VAL A 120 1.77 5.52 6.95
CA VAL A 120 1.98 6.16 5.65
C VAL A 120 1.45 7.57 5.68
N TYR A 121 2.25 8.53 5.21
CA TYR A 121 1.82 9.91 5.03
C TYR A 121 2.70 10.62 4.00
N PHE A 122 2.20 11.73 3.44
CA PHE A 122 3.00 12.60 2.57
C PHE A 122 3.46 13.83 3.35
N SER A 123 4.71 14.25 3.21
CA SER A 123 5.25 15.38 4.00
C SER A 123 4.48 16.69 3.77
N GLN A 124 3.89 16.85 2.58
CA GLN A 124 3.08 18.01 2.20
C GLN A 124 1.76 18.10 2.98
N ASN A 125 1.29 16.98 3.52
CA ASN A 125 0.09 16.90 4.34
C ASN A 125 0.26 15.82 5.42
N ALA A 126 1.25 16.01 6.31
CA ALA A 126 1.59 15.02 7.33
C ALA A 126 0.45 14.73 8.32
N GLY A 127 -0.53 15.64 8.45
CA GLY A 127 -1.75 15.41 9.24
C GLY A 127 -2.66 14.33 8.66
N ASN A 128 -2.59 14.06 7.35
CA ASN A 128 -3.31 12.97 6.70
C ASN A 128 -2.46 11.69 6.70
N THR A 129 -2.74 10.82 7.67
CA THR A 129 -1.95 9.61 7.93
C THR A 129 -2.84 8.36 7.87
N GLY A 130 -2.33 7.30 7.24
CA GLY A 130 -2.92 5.97 7.25
C GLY A 130 -2.02 5.05 8.07
N THR A 131 -2.60 4.19 8.91
CA THR A 131 -1.83 3.17 9.63
C THR A 131 -2.44 1.81 9.40
N LEU A 132 -1.62 0.89 8.93
CA LEU A 132 -1.94 -0.52 8.75
C LEU A 132 -1.35 -1.29 9.93
N ARG A 133 -2.07 -2.30 10.42
CA ARG A 133 -1.66 -3.11 11.57
C ARG A 133 -1.88 -4.58 11.30
N GLY A 134 -0.96 -5.42 11.76
CA GLY A 134 -1.15 -6.86 11.84
C GLY A 134 -0.41 -7.45 13.05
N SER A 135 -0.66 -8.72 13.33
CA SER A 135 -0.01 -9.43 14.42
C SER A 135 0.17 -10.92 14.12
N ILE A 136 1.18 -11.52 14.75
CA ILE A 136 1.38 -12.96 14.87
C ILE A 136 1.46 -13.28 16.36
N GLU A 137 0.57 -14.14 16.82
CA GLU A 137 0.48 -14.58 18.20
C GLU A 137 0.88 -16.04 18.33
N ASN A 138 1.64 -16.37 19.39
CA ASN A 138 1.82 -17.76 19.79
C ASN A 138 0.95 -18.09 21.01
N ASN A 139 -0.26 -18.55 20.73
CA ASN A 139 -1.19 -19.04 21.75
C ASN A 139 -1.01 -20.55 22.07
N GLY A 140 0.02 -21.18 21.50
CA GLY A 140 0.34 -22.59 21.70
C GLY A 140 1.31 -22.86 22.86
N GLY A 141 1.54 -24.14 23.16
CA GLY A 141 2.44 -24.58 24.24
C GLY A 141 3.92 -24.69 23.86
N SER A 142 4.27 -24.53 22.59
CA SER A 142 5.64 -24.65 22.07
C SER A 142 6.07 -23.39 21.33
N THR A 143 7.39 -23.14 21.26
CA THR A 143 7.93 -22.03 20.48
C THR A 143 7.68 -22.23 18.98
N ILE A 144 7.23 -21.17 18.31
CA ILE A 144 7.13 -21.09 16.84
C ILE A 144 8.47 -20.61 16.31
N HIS A 145 9.02 -21.27 15.28
CA HIS A 145 10.21 -20.84 14.54
C HIS A 145 9.94 -20.96 13.05
N GLN A 146 9.76 -19.85 12.34
CA GLN A 146 9.46 -19.91 10.91
C GLN A 146 9.75 -18.61 10.19
N ASP A 147 9.97 -18.73 8.88
CA ASP A 147 9.88 -17.59 7.98
C ASP A 147 8.45 -17.07 7.92
N VAL A 148 8.31 -15.75 7.82
CA VAL A 148 7.03 -15.06 7.78
C VAL A 148 6.97 -14.07 6.61
N THR A 149 5.77 -13.89 6.09
CA THR A 149 5.44 -12.79 5.17
C THR A 149 4.30 -11.99 5.79
N LEU A 150 4.62 -10.82 6.33
CA LEU A 150 3.68 -9.88 6.90
C LEU A 150 3.11 -9.02 5.78
N VAL A 151 1.81 -9.13 5.53
CA VAL A 151 1.12 -8.35 4.48
C VAL A 151 0.17 -7.36 5.14
N SER A 152 0.28 -6.09 4.75
CA SER A 152 -0.62 -5.03 5.16
C SER A 152 -1.18 -4.35 3.92
N THR A 153 -2.50 -4.34 3.77
CA THR A 153 -3.18 -3.70 2.63
C THR A 153 -3.92 -2.46 3.10
N ALA A 154 -3.81 -1.37 2.33
CA ALA A 154 -4.41 -0.09 2.70
C ALA A 154 -5.93 -0.07 2.57
N GLY A 155 -6.50 -0.81 1.62
CA GLY A 155 -7.94 -0.80 1.36
C GLY A 155 -8.46 0.64 1.19
N ASN A 156 -9.46 1.02 1.99
CA ASN A 156 -10.01 2.39 2.00
C ASN A 156 -9.15 3.41 2.79
N ASN A 157 -8.13 2.96 3.52
CA ASN A 157 -7.22 3.81 4.31
C ASN A 157 -6.02 4.33 3.50
N LYS A 158 -6.10 4.27 2.16
CA LYS A 158 -5.06 4.81 1.28
C LYS A 158 -4.87 6.30 1.52
N VAL A 159 -3.63 6.70 1.82
CA VAL A 159 -3.22 8.10 1.79
C VAL A 159 -2.70 8.40 0.40
N TRP A 160 -3.41 9.25 -0.32
CA TRP A 160 -3.04 9.66 -1.66
C TRP A 160 -2.06 10.82 -1.64
N SER A 161 -1.12 10.80 -2.58
CA SER A 161 -0.24 11.93 -2.87
C SER A 161 -1.04 13.15 -3.28
N GLN A 162 -0.39 14.31 -3.29
CA GLN A 162 -0.92 15.45 -4.03
C GLN A 162 -1.05 15.11 -5.52
N CYS A 163 -1.93 15.85 -6.22
CA CYS A 163 -2.06 15.75 -7.65
C CYS A 163 -0.81 16.31 -8.34
N THR A 164 -0.22 15.56 -9.27
CA THR A 164 0.94 16.01 -10.04
C THR A 164 0.59 17.19 -10.94
N GLY A 165 1.45 18.21 -10.93
CA GLY A 165 1.38 19.36 -11.83
C GLY A 165 2.31 19.22 -13.04
N SER A 166 2.55 20.33 -13.73
CA SER A 166 3.48 20.39 -14.87
C SER A 166 4.94 20.17 -14.48
N ASP A 167 5.27 20.28 -13.19
CA ASP A 167 6.59 19.95 -12.62
C ASP A 167 6.79 18.44 -12.42
N GLY A 168 5.73 17.64 -12.57
CA GLY A 168 5.72 16.21 -12.36
C GLY A 168 6.09 15.76 -10.94
N TYR A 169 5.98 16.64 -9.95
CA TYR A 169 6.35 16.36 -8.56
C TYR A 169 5.27 15.55 -7.85
N THR A 170 5.66 14.41 -7.27
CA THR A 170 4.71 13.47 -6.65
C THR A 170 4.59 13.62 -5.13
N GLY A 171 5.29 14.59 -4.53
CA GLY A 171 5.41 14.71 -3.07
C GLY A 171 6.51 13.81 -2.47
N ILE A 172 6.67 13.88 -1.14
CA ILE A 172 7.58 13.01 -0.38
C ILE A 172 6.72 12.02 0.37
N LEU A 173 6.79 10.75 -0.05
CA LEU A 173 6.13 9.64 0.61
C LEU A 173 6.96 9.22 1.82
N ASN A 174 6.32 9.12 2.98
CA ASN A 174 6.93 8.59 4.20
C ASN A 174 6.21 7.30 4.56
N VAL A 175 6.97 6.21 4.69
CA VAL A 175 6.46 4.89 5.10
C VAL A 175 7.29 4.41 6.28
N ASN A 176 6.66 4.31 7.44
CA ASN A 176 7.27 3.86 8.67
C ASN A 176 6.81 2.44 9.00
N PHE A 177 7.71 1.46 8.83
CA PHE A 177 7.49 0.12 9.32
C PHE A 177 7.99 0.01 10.76
N ARG A 178 7.09 -0.37 11.67
CA ARG A 178 7.40 -0.57 13.09
C ARG A 178 6.98 -1.97 13.53
N GLY A 179 7.90 -2.68 14.15
CA GLY A 179 7.60 -3.92 14.87
C GLY A 179 7.60 -3.69 16.38
N ALA A 180 6.81 -4.50 17.10
CA ALA A 180 6.80 -4.57 18.55
C ALA A 180 6.60 -6.01 19.01
N LEU A 181 7.48 -6.50 19.88
CA LEU A 181 7.36 -7.77 20.57
C LEU A 181 6.75 -7.55 21.96
N SER A 182 5.88 -8.46 22.40
CA SER A 182 5.27 -8.45 23.73
C SER A 182 5.04 -9.85 24.27
N GLY A 183 4.91 -9.98 25.60
CA GLY A 183 4.66 -11.23 26.32
C GLY A 183 5.71 -11.49 27.41
N ASP A 184 5.63 -12.66 28.04
CA ASP A 184 6.50 -13.02 29.18
C ASP A 184 7.57 -14.07 28.84
N SER A 185 7.57 -14.59 27.60
CA SER A 185 8.53 -15.60 27.13
C SER A 185 9.56 -14.99 26.17
N LYS A 186 10.47 -15.84 25.64
CA LYS A 186 11.45 -15.42 24.65
C LYS A 186 10.78 -15.16 23.31
N ALA A 187 11.10 -14.05 22.66
CA ALA A 187 10.70 -13.77 21.30
C ALA A 187 11.82 -13.11 20.50
N TYR A 188 11.84 -13.33 19.20
CA TYR A 188 12.76 -12.71 18.26
C TYR A 188 12.03 -12.49 16.93
N PHE A 189 12.34 -11.36 16.29
CA PHE A 189 11.90 -11.08 14.93
C PHE A 189 13.00 -10.36 14.18
N GLU A 190 13.22 -10.78 12.94
CA GLU A 190 14.13 -10.13 12.00
C GLU A 190 13.39 -9.84 10.70
N ALA A 191 13.41 -8.58 10.26
CA ALA A 191 12.91 -8.21 8.95
C ALA A 191 14.05 -8.27 7.93
N ASN A 192 13.81 -8.92 6.80
CA ASN A 192 14.78 -9.10 5.73
C ASN A 192 14.52 -8.11 4.59
N THR A 193 13.28 -8.08 4.09
CA THR A 193 12.88 -7.23 2.96
C THR A 193 11.52 -6.62 3.19
N GLU A 194 11.34 -5.38 2.78
CA GLU A 194 10.07 -4.69 2.68
C GLU A 194 9.81 -4.34 1.21
N ASN A 195 8.66 -4.75 0.69
CA ASN A 195 8.26 -4.50 -0.69
C ASN A 195 6.90 -3.78 -0.72
N TRP A 196 6.83 -2.76 -1.56
CA TRP A 196 5.66 -1.91 -1.70
C TRP A 196 4.98 -2.14 -3.03
N ASP A 197 3.66 -2.16 -2.99
CA ASP A 197 2.84 -1.93 -4.17
C ASP A 197 2.19 -0.55 -4.08
N ILE A 198 2.15 0.11 -5.23
CA ILE A 198 1.53 1.41 -5.40
C ILE A 198 0.26 1.27 -6.25
N GLU A 199 -0.74 2.06 -5.92
CA GLU A 199 -1.92 2.26 -6.75
C GLU A 199 -1.94 3.68 -7.30
N TRP A 200 -2.35 3.81 -8.56
CA TRP A 200 -2.48 5.07 -9.26
C TRP A 200 -3.94 5.41 -9.52
N ARG A 201 -4.25 6.70 -9.51
CA ARG A 201 -5.52 7.21 -10.04
C ARG A 201 -5.36 8.60 -10.61
N ARG A 202 -6.38 9.00 -11.37
CA ARG A 202 -6.54 10.37 -11.85
C ARG A 202 -6.95 11.33 -10.73
N CYS A 203 -6.52 12.58 -10.92
CA CYS A 203 -7.00 13.81 -10.32
C CYS A 203 -6.93 14.88 -11.42
#